data_AF-A0A7V0MH55-F1
#
_entry.id   AF-A0A7V0MH55-F1
#
_cell.length_a   1.000
_cell.length_b   1.000
_cell.length_c   1.000
_cell.angle_alpha   90.00
_cell.angle_beta   90.00
_cell.angle_gamma   90.00
#
_symmetry.space_group_name_H-M   'P 1'
#
loop_
_entity.id
_entity.type
_entity.pdbx_description
1 polymer ?
#
loop_
_entity_poly.entity_id
_entity_poly.type
_entity_poly.pdbx_seq_one_letter_code
_entity_poly.pdbx_strand_id
1 'polypeptide(L)'
;PVFDVVLSDMAPATTGIGFVDSTRSVYLAERALEIAIAVLKKGGFFLCKVFEGEAFPSFLKKYRGAFERVKIIKPKASRKDSREIYLLGMGKKGQPSWKKEEDTPCQDIQSGAR
;
A
#
# COMPACT_ATOMS: atom_id res chain seq x y z
N PRO A 1 -1.36 12.72 17.31
CA PRO A 1 -1.35 11.30 16.87
C PRO A 1 -1.54 10.36 18.06
N VAL A 2 -2.41 9.35 17.91
CA VAL A 2 -2.98 8.61 19.07
C VAL A 2 -2.73 7.09 19.03
N PHE A 3 -2.33 6.52 17.88
CA PHE A 3 -2.19 5.06 17.75
C PHE A 3 -0.73 4.60 17.74
N ASP A 4 -0.49 3.46 18.38
CA ASP A 4 0.81 2.77 18.38
C ASP A 4 0.95 1.82 17.18
N VAL A 5 -0.16 1.26 16.71
CA VAL A 5 -0.23 0.32 15.59
C VAL A 5 -1.40 0.66 14.67
N VAL A 6 -1.17 0.60 13.36
CA VAL A 6 -2.22 0.62 12.33
C VAL A 6 -2.09 -0.66 11.50
N LEU A 7 -3.24 -1.26 11.17
CA LEU A 7 -3.32 -2.47 10.36
C LEU A 7 -4.22 -2.19 9.17
N SER A 8 -3.76 -2.53 7.96
CA SER A 8 -4.57 -2.50 6.74
C SER A 8 -4.58 -3.89 6.14
N ASP A 9 -5.78 -4.48 6.09
CA ASP A 9 -6.05 -5.73 5.38
C ASP A 9 -6.95 -5.50 4.15
N MET A 10 -6.91 -4.29 3.60
CA MET A 10 -7.74 -3.94 2.45
C MET A 10 -7.31 -4.72 1.19
N ALA A 11 -8.28 -5.08 0.36
CA ALA A 11 -8.06 -5.67 -0.96
C ALA A 11 -9.08 -5.08 -1.95
N PRO A 12 -8.70 -4.85 -3.22
CA PRO A 12 -9.65 -4.44 -4.24
C PRO A 12 -10.58 -5.60 -4.62
N ALA A 13 -11.71 -5.27 -5.24
CA ALA A 13 -12.49 -6.27 -5.96
C ALA A 13 -11.61 -6.87 -7.08
N THR A 14 -11.29 -8.16 -6.95
CA THR A 14 -10.41 -8.87 -7.88
C THR A 14 -11.12 -9.11 -9.20
N THR A 15 -10.47 -8.73 -10.28
CA THR A 15 -10.92 -8.96 -11.66
C THR A 15 -10.44 -10.31 -12.20
N GLY A 16 -9.45 -10.93 -11.55
CA GLY A 16 -8.75 -12.12 -12.05
C GLY A 16 -7.57 -11.78 -12.96
N ILE A 17 -7.46 -10.53 -13.42
CA ILE A 17 -6.33 -10.05 -14.20
C ILE A 17 -5.27 -9.53 -13.22
N GLY A 18 -4.25 -10.35 -12.99
CA GLY A 18 -3.28 -10.10 -11.92
C GLY A 18 -2.55 -8.75 -12.02
N PHE A 19 -2.34 -8.21 -13.22
CA PHE A 19 -1.80 -6.86 -13.39
C PHE A 19 -2.74 -5.79 -12.80
N VAL A 20 -4.01 -5.78 -13.24
CA VAL A 20 -5.04 -4.84 -12.78
C VAL A 20 -5.24 -4.96 -11.27
N ASP A 21 -5.32 -6.19 -10.76
CA ASP A 21 -5.54 -6.45 -9.34
C ASP A 21 -4.36 -5.97 -8.48
N SER A 22 -3.12 -6.17 -8.94
CA SER A 22 -1.93 -5.67 -8.24
C SER A 22 -1.84 -4.15 -8.23
N THR A 23 -2.13 -3.49 -9.36
CA THR A 23 -2.12 -2.02 -9.47
C THR A 23 -3.19 -1.39 -8.56
N ARG A 24 -4.41 -1.94 -8.56
CA ARG A 24 -5.49 -1.48 -7.66
C ARG A 24 -5.15 -1.72 -6.19
N SER A 25 -4.50 -2.85 -5.88
CA SER A 25 -4.07 -3.15 -4.51
C SER A 25 -3.01 -2.16 -4.03
N VAL A 26 -2.03 -1.80 -4.86
CA VAL A 26 -1.02 -0.79 -4.52
C VAL A 26 -1.66 0.57 -4.30
N TYR A 27 -2.58 1.01 -5.16
CA TYR A 27 -3.31 2.27 -4.98
C TYR A 27 -4.01 2.34 -3.61
N LEU A 28 -4.70 1.26 -3.22
CA LEU A 28 -5.36 1.17 -1.93
C LEU A 28 -4.37 1.17 -0.75
N ALA A 29 -3.22 0.52 -0.93
CA ALA A 29 -2.14 0.49 0.06
C ALA A 29 -1.44 1.86 0.22
N GLU A 30 -1.36 2.67 -0.85
CA GLU A 30 -0.86 4.04 -0.79
C GLU A 30 -1.78 4.94 0.04
N ARG A 31 -3.10 4.87 -0.19
CA ARG A 31 -4.10 5.57 0.64
C ARG A 31 -4.03 5.13 2.11
N ALA A 32 -3.85 3.83 2.35
CA ALA A 32 -3.67 3.29 3.70
C ALA A 32 -2.42 3.87 4.38
N LEU A 33 -1.30 3.98 3.64
CA LEU A 33 -0.05 4.53 4.16
C LEU A 33 -0.20 6.01 4.52
N GLU A 34 -0.89 6.80 3.70
CA GLU A 34 -1.17 8.22 3.98
C GLU A 34 -1.94 8.39 5.30
N ILE A 35 -2.99 7.60 5.49
CA ILE A 35 -3.76 7.58 6.74
C ILE A 35 -2.87 7.15 7.91
N ALA A 36 -2.13 6.05 7.75
CA ALA A 36 -1.25 5.52 8.80
C ALA A 36 -0.22 6.58 9.26
N ILE A 37 0.39 7.31 8.33
CA ILE A 37 1.38 8.35 8.64
C ILE A 37 0.77 9.50 9.45
N ALA A 38 -0.48 9.88 9.14
CA ALA A 38 -1.20 10.95 9.82
C ALA A 38 -1.59 10.57 11.25
N VAL A 39 -2.02 9.32 11.48
CA VAL A 39 -2.61 8.91 12.76
C VAL A 39 -1.62 8.24 13.73
N LEU A 40 -0.54 7.65 13.22
CA LEU A 40 0.49 6.98 14.03
C LEU A 40 1.32 7.98 14.83
N LYS A 41 1.68 7.57 16.05
CA LYS A 41 2.74 8.20 16.83
C LYS A 41 4.10 8.00 16.15
N LYS A 42 5.07 8.88 16.44
CA LYS A 42 6.47 8.64 16.08
C LYS A 42 6.91 7.32 16.74
N GLY A 43 7.67 6.49 16.02
CA GLY A 43 8.06 5.16 16.51
C GLY A 43 7.00 4.07 16.33
N GLY A 44 5.77 4.42 15.91
CA GLY A 44 4.68 3.45 15.73
C GLY A 44 4.88 2.47 14.57
N PHE A 45 3.96 1.50 14.48
CA PHE A 45 4.02 0.38 13.55
C PHE A 45 2.87 0.42 12.54
N PHE A 46 3.15 0.02 11.30
CA PHE A 46 2.13 -0.16 10.27
C PHE A 46 2.30 -1.53 9.62
N LEU A 47 1.22 -2.31 9.54
CA LEU A 47 1.16 -3.53 8.76
C LEU A 47 0.17 -3.34 7.61
N CYS A 48 0.59 -3.57 6.37
CA CYS A 48 -0.25 -3.37 5.20
C CYS A 48 -0.21 -4.59 4.28
N LYS A 49 -1.39 -5.15 3.97
CA LYS A 49 -1.55 -6.10 2.88
C LYS A 49 -1.37 -5.40 1.54
N VAL A 50 -0.72 -6.07 0.59
CA VAL A 50 -0.63 -5.64 -0.81
C VAL A 50 -0.45 -6.87 -1.71
N PHE A 51 -0.97 -6.80 -2.93
CA PHE A 51 -0.68 -7.79 -3.97
C PHE A 51 0.58 -7.36 -4.74
N GLU A 52 1.58 -8.22 -4.74
CA GLU A 52 2.84 -7.99 -5.45
C GLU A 52 2.61 -7.94 -6.97
N GLY A 53 3.21 -6.94 -7.60
CA GLY A 53 3.12 -6.66 -9.03
C GLY A 53 4.04 -5.50 -9.41
N GLU A 54 3.87 -4.97 -10.62
CA GLU A 54 4.79 -3.99 -11.20
C GLU A 54 4.88 -2.68 -10.41
N ALA A 55 3.78 -2.23 -9.80
CA ALA A 55 3.74 -1.02 -8.97
C ALA A 55 4.29 -1.22 -7.55
N PHE A 56 4.59 -2.45 -7.13
CA PHE A 56 5.05 -2.72 -5.76
C PHE A 56 6.41 -2.11 -5.41
N PRO A 57 7.45 -2.12 -6.27
CA PRO A 57 8.76 -1.54 -5.94
C PRO A 57 8.71 -0.03 -5.65
N SER A 58 7.89 0.73 -6.38
CA SER A 58 7.71 2.17 -6.15
C SER A 58 7.00 2.42 -4.81
N PHE A 59 5.97 1.64 -4.51
CA PHE A 59 5.30 1.67 -3.22
C PHE A 59 6.24 1.31 -2.06
N LEU A 60 7.04 0.25 -2.19
CA LEU A 60 8.04 -0.15 -1.20
C LEU A 60 9.06 0.96 -0.92
N LYS A 61 9.45 1.73 -1.95
CA LYS A 61 10.33 2.90 -1.79
C LYS A 61 9.67 3.98 -0.93
N LYS A 62 8.40 4.34 -1.21
CA LYS A 62 7.61 5.27 -0.38
C LYS A 62 7.52 4.76 1.07
N TYR A 63 7.20 3.48 1.23
CA TYR A 63 7.08 2.80 2.53
C TYR A 63 8.39 2.86 3.35
N ARG A 64 9.54 2.54 2.73
CA ARG A 64 10.87 2.64 3.38
C ARG A 64 11.25 4.08 3.75
N GLY A 65 10.72 5.06 3.03
CA GLY A 65 10.84 6.47 3.39
C GLY A 65 10.15 6.82 4.72
N ALA A 66 9.05 6.15 5.07
CA ALA A 66 8.24 6.48 6.26
C ALA A 66 8.71 5.80 7.54
N PHE A 67 9.35 4.63 7.45
CA PHE A 67 9.71 3.78 8.60
C PHE A 67 11.23 3.55 8.71
N GLU A 68 11.72 3.37 9.93
CA GLU A 68 13.10 3.00 10.25
C GLU A 68 13.47 1.63 9.69
N ARG A 69 12.56 0.65 9.85
CA ARG A 69 12.75 -0.71 9.37
C ARG A 69 11.52 -1.20 8.65
N VAL A 70 11.71 -1.96 7.58
CA VAL A 70 10.64 -2.55 6.77
C VAL A 70 10.91 -4.03 6.57
N LYS A 71 9.90 -4.87 6.82
CA LYS A 71 9.92 -6.31 6.51
C LYS A 71 8.83 -6.64 5.50
N ILE A 72 9.16 -7.47 4.52
CA ILE A 72 8.20 -8.08 3.59
C ILE A 72 7.89 -9.47 4.15
N ILE A 73 6.60 -9.78 4.32
CA ILE A 73 6.13 -11.00 4.97
C ILE A 73 5.19 -11.71 4.00
N LYS A 74 5.55 -12.94 3.61
CA LYS A 74 4.63 -13.86 2.94
C LYS A 74 3.89 -14.68 3.99
N PRO A 75 2.55 -14.59 4.11
CA PRO A 75 1.82 -15.37 5.11
C PRO A 75 1.90 -16.86 4.79
N LYS A 76 2.15 -17.69 5.82
CA LYS A 76 2.08 -19.15 5.69
C LYS A 76 0.69 -19.65 5.28
N ALA A 77 -0.35 -18.90 5.65
CA ALA A 77 -1.73 -19.20 5.31
C ALA A 77 -2.12 -18.73 3.89
N SER A 78 -1.25 -18.00 3.19
CA SER A 78 -1.54 -17.58 1.82
C SER A 78 -1.49 -18.78 0.86
N ARG A 79 -2.42 -18.82 -0.09
CA ARG A 79 -2.42 -19.85 -1.15
C ARG A 79 -1.15 -19.70 -1.99
N LYS A 80 -0.65 -20.82 -2.52
CA LYS A 80 0.60 -20.85 -3.31
C LYS A 80 0.58 -19.89 -4.50
N ASP A 81 -0.58 -19.73 -5.13
CA ASP A 81 -0.76 -18.88 -6.33
C ASP A 81 -1.17 -17.44 -5.98
N SER A 82 -1.38 -17.13 -4.69
CA SER A 82 -1.67 -15.76 -4.27
C SER A 82 -0.41 -14.91 -4.35
N ARG A 83 -0.54 -13.68 -4.85
CA ARG A 83 0.52 -12.65 -4.83
C ARG A 83 0.48 -11.78 -3.58
N GLU A 84 -0.32 -12.18 -2.59
CA GLU A 84 -0.45 -11.46 -1.33
C GLU A 84 0.84 -11.47 -0.52
N ILE A 85 1.25 -10.29 -0.07
CA ILE A 85 2.33 -10.06 0.87
C ILE A 85 1.88 -8.99 1.88
N TYR A 86 2.53 -8.97 3.03
CA TYR A 86 2.38 -7.90 4.01
C TYR A 86 3.67 -7.12 4.15
N LEU A 87 3.56 -5.79 4.17
CA LEU A 87 4.64 -4.89 4.57
C LEU A 87 4.49 -4.53 6.04
N LEU A 88 5.51 -4.84 6.84
CA LEU A 88 5.61 -4.39 8.24
C LEU A 88 6.60 -3.23 8.33
N GLY A 89 6.10 -2.04 8.62
CA GLY A 89 6.85 -0.85 8.94
C GLY A 89 7.00 -0.71 10.44
N MET A 90 8.23 -0.58 10.91
CA MET A 90 8.56 -0.44 12.33
C MET A 90 9.29 0.87 12.53
N GLY A 91 8.85 1.67 13.50
CA GLY A 91 9.49 2.93 13.83
C GLY A 91 9.14 4.03 12.83
N LYS A 92 7.95 4.63 12.91
CA LYS A 92 7.62 5.78 12.05
C LYS A 92 8.59 6.95 12.29
N LYS A 93 9.30 7.39 11.25
CA LYS A 93 10.37 8.41 11.31
C LYS A 93 9.87 9.82 11.64
N GLY A 94 8.74 10.24 11.06
CA GLY A 94 8.20 11.60 11.14
C GLY A 94 7.14 11.85 10.07
N GLN A 95 6.74 13.10 9.84
CA GLN A 95 6.00 13.45 8.63
C GLN A 95 6.97 13.40 7.45
N PRO A 96 6.71 12.60 6.42
CA PRO A 96 7.57 12.53 5.26
C PRO A 96 7.47 13.79 4.39
N SER A 97 8.53 14.10 3.66
CA SER A 97 8.64 15.31 2.83
C SER A 97 8.24 15.13 1.36
N TRP A 98 7.65 14.00 0.97
CA TRP A 98 7.25 13.80 -0.42
C TRP A 98 6.04 14.66 -0.79
N LYS A 99 6.07 15.22 -2.00
CA LYS A 99 4.94 15.93 -2.59
C LYS A 99 3.77 14.95 -2.71
N LYS A 100 2.58 15.38 -2.30
CA LYS A 100 1.35 14.66 -2.64
C LYS A 100 1.20 14.76 -4.15
N GLU A 101 1.20 13.63 -4.85
CA GLU A 101 0.68 13.59 -6.23
C GLU A 101 -0.81 13.86 -6.13
N GLU A 102 -1.28 14.91 -6.79
CA GLU A 102 -2.71 15.17 -6.94
C GLU A 102 -3.30 14.04 -7.77
N ASP A 103 -4.37 13.42 -7.26
CA ASP A 103 -5.09 12.35 -7.93
C ASP A 103 -5.66 12.89 -9.26
N THR A 104 -4.91 12.77 -10.35
CA THR A 104 -5.50 12.86 -11.68
C THR A 104 -6.48 11.69 -11.79
N PRO A 105 -7.79 11.91 -11.96
CA PRO A 105 -8.71 10.82 -12.18
C PRO A 105 -8.22 9.96 -13.34
N CYS A 106 -8.32 8.63 -13.23
CA CYS A 106 -8.30 7.79 -14.42
C CYS A 106 -9.34 8.38 -15.36
N GLN A 107 -8.89 9.05 -16.43
CA GLN A 107 -9.77 9.49 -17.49
C GLN A 107 -10.46 8.22 -17.98
N ASP A 108 -11.79 8.22 -17.88
CA ASP A 108 -12.64 7.16 -18.36
C ASP A 108 -12.13 6.74 -19.74
N ILE A 109 -11.98 5.43 -19.94
CA ILE A 109 -11.95 4.88 -21.29
C ILE A 109 -13.30 5.29 -21.89
N GLN A 110 -13.33 6.41 -22.60
CA GLN A 110 -14.47 6.78 -23.43
C GLN A 110 -14.64 5.62 -24.41
N SER A 111 -15.68 4.84 -24.16
CA SER A 111 -16.23 3.88 -25.09
C SER A 111 -16.33 4.55 -26.45
N GLY A 112 -15.63 4.00 -27.43
CA GLY A 112 -15.91 4.27 -28.83
C GLY A 112 -17.38 3.97 -29.10
N ALA A 113 -18.12 5.00 -29.51
CA ALA A 113 -19.41 4.90 -30.16
C ALA A 113 -19.67 6.18 -30.95
N ARG A 114 -18.92 6.35 -32.05
CA ARG A 114 -19.42 6.87 -33.33
C ARG A 114 -18.64 6.20 -34.45
#